data_AF-A0A562QUB5-F1
#
_entry.id   AF-A0A562QUB5-F1
#
_cell.length_a   1.000
_cell.length_b   1.000
_cell.length_c   1.000
_cell.angle_alpha   90.00
_cell.angle_beta   90.00
_cell.angle_gamma   90.00
#
_symmetry.space_group_name_H-M   'P 1'
#
loop_
_entity.id
_entity.type
_entity.pdbx_description
1 polymer ?
#
loop_
_entity_poly.entity_id
_entity_poly.type
_entity_poly.pdbx_seq_one_letter_code
_entity_poly.pdbx_strand_id
1 'polypeptide(L)'
;MSREPSATEPAAQAGERAFRWLLRGSTVALAAVTLVWIAAVVPDVTNPAVPQIAGRVARGERYEVDRLRWIVADNLPSARRLCSAKTLRELLLLQLAIADDSARTGNLKQIDVDTDAVASTSQALLACAPTEGFGWFGSYWAEIRQVGFGPRTAELLDLSYRFAPHEAWLQLIRAPLALRVFHAASPALRDYAAQDFADIFQARLFPSAATLYQAAGTAARIALLDRTCTAPEADRDLFSHFVAEKGLRIRHRCYPADGDGFRVSR
;
A
#
# COMPACT_ATOMS: atom_id res chain seq x y z
N MET A 1 -0.18 -91.05 -31.06
CA MET A 1 1.02 -90.70 -30.26
C MET A 1 1.29 -89.22 -30.45
N SER A 2 1.14 -88.48 -29.36
CA SER A 2 1.19 -87.02 -29.25
C SER A 2 2.62 -86.49 -29.31
N ARG A 3 2.83 -85.36 -29.99
CA ARG A 3 3.97 -84.45 -29.77
C ARG A 3 3.58 -83.02 -30.18
N GLU A 4 3.28 -82.20 -29.18
CA GLU A 4 3.71 -80.79 -29.16
C GLU A 4 4.86 -80.70 -28.14
N PRO A 5 5.94 -80.00 -28.51
CA PRO A 5 6.42 -78.87 -27.70
C PRO A 5 6.98 -77.75 -28.61
N SER A 6 7.23 -76.52 -28.21
CA SER A 6 7.10 -75.77 -26.97
C SER A 6 7.26 -74.30 -27.35
N ALA A 7 6.51 -73.41 -26.70
CA ALA A 7 6.65 -71.97 -26.87
C ALA A 7 7.97 -71.45 -26.27
N THR A 8 8.69 -70.64 -27.04
CA THR A 8 9.81 -69.81 -26.61
C THR A 8 9.32 -68.38 -26.41
N GLU A 9 9.23 -67.89 -25.17
CA GLU A 9 9.19 -66.44 -24.90
C GLU A 9 9.51 -66.09 -23.43
N PRO A 10 10.79 -65.86 -23.05
CA PRO A 10 11.14 -65.30 -21.74
C PRO A 10 11.73 -63.87 -21.79
N ALA A 11 12.15 -63.36 -22.95
CA ALA A 11 12.94 -62.11 -23.02
C ALA A 11 12.08 -60.82 -22.99
N ALA A 12 10.88 -60.84 -23.59
CA ALA A 12 10.01 -59.65 -23.66
C ALA A 12 9.44 -59.23 -22.29
N GLN A 13 9.19 -60.19 -21.39
CA GLN A 13 8.60 -59.92 -20.07
C GLN A 13 9.56 -59.26 -19.06
N ALA A 14 10.87 -59.44 -19.23
CA ALA A 14 11.87 -58.85 -18.32
C ALA A 14 12.02 -57.34 -18.53
N GLY A 15 11.97 -56.87 -19.79
CA GLY A 15 12.05 -55.46 -20.15
C GLY A 15 10.86 -54.65 -19.64
N GLU A 16 9.64 -55.20 -19.73
CA GLU A 16 8.43 -54.54 -19.21
C GLU A 16 8.42 -54.38 -17.68
N ARG A 17 9.01 -55.33 -16.95
CA ARG A 17 9.10 -55.24 -15.48
C ARG A 17 10.10 -54.16 -15.06
N ALA A 18 11.27 -54.11 -15.70
CA ALA A 18 12.28 -53.08 -15.43
C ALA A 18 11.75 -51.68 -15.76
N PHE A 19 11.05 -51.53 -16.90
CA PHE A 19 10.41 -50.27 -17.28
C PHE A 19 9.33 -49.82 -16.29
N ARG A 20 8.47 -50.75 -15.82
CA ARG A 20 7.46 -50.45 -14.79
C ARG A 20 8.07 -50.03 -13.45
N TRP A 21 9.20 -50.61 -13.05
CA TRP A 21 9.91 -50.22 -11.83
C TRP A 21 10.55 -48.83 -11.95
N LEU A 22 11.14 -48.50 -13.10
CA LEU A 22 11.68 -47.17 -13.37
C LEU A 22 10.57 -46.10 -13.37
N LEU A 23 9.42 -46.39 -13.99
CA LEU A 23 8.27 -45.47 -14.01
C LEU A 23 7.68 -45.23 -12.61
N ARG A 24 7.64 -46.27 -11.78
CA ARG A 24 7.20 -46.17 -10.38
C ARG A 24 8.21 -45.41 -9.51
N GLY A 25 9.50 -45.65 -9.70
CA GLY A 25 10.55 -44.92 -9.00
C GLY A 25 10.52 -43.42 -9.33
N SER A 26 10.37 -43.08 -10.61
CA SER A 26 10.32 -41.67 -11.05
C SER A 26 9.08 -40.94 -10.55
N THR A 27 7.91 -41.59 -10.54
CA THR A 27 6.68 -40.99 -10.00
C THR A 27 6.77 -40.76 -8.49
N VAL A 28 7.34 -41.70 -7.73
CA VAL A 28 7.56 -41.52 -6.28
C VAL A 28 8.56 -40.39 -6.01
N ALA A 29 9.64 -40.31 -6.78
CA ALA A 29 10.62 -39.23 -6.65
C ALA A 29 10.01 -37.86 -6.97
N LEU A 30 9.21 -37.76 -8.04
CA LEU A 30 8.51 -36.52 -8.40
C LEU A 30 7.49 -36.11 -7.32
N ALA A 31 6.76 -37.08 -6.75
CA ALA A 31 5.84 -36.84 -5.65
C ALA A 31 6.58 -36.34 -4.38
N ALA A 32 7.74 -36.93 -4.06
CA ALA A 32 8.55 -36.48 -2.94
C ALA A 32 9.09 -35.05 -3.15
N VAL A 33 9.59 -34.74 -4.36
CA VAL A 33 10.08 -33.39 -4.71
C VAL A 33 8.96 -32.36 -4.63
N THR A 34 7.77 -32.69 -5.14
CA THR A 34 6.61 -31.78 -5.04
C THR A 34 6.14 -31.60 -3.61
N LEU A 35 6.12 -32.64 -2.78
CA LEU A 35 5.79 -32.50 -1.36
C LEU A 35 6.80 -31.64 -0.59
N VAL A 36 8.11 -31.82 -0.85
CA VAL A 36 9.15 -30.99 -0.25
C VAL A 36 9.02 -29.53 -0.69
N TRP A 37 8.74 -29.29 -1.98
CA TRP A 37 8.49 -27.94 -2.49
C TRP A 37 7.24 -27.31 -1.85
N ILE A 38 6.12 -28.04 -1.78
CA ILE A 38 4.88 -27.59 -1.13
C ILE A 38 5.14 -27.27 0.35
N ALA A 39 5.81 -28.15 1.09
CA ALA A 39 6.14 -27.93 2.49
C ALA A 39 7.05 -26.71 2.72
N ALA A 40 7.92 -26.41 1.75
CA ALA A 40 8.79 -25.24 1.79
C ALA A 40 8.07 -23.91 1.45
N VAL A 41 6.99 -23.94 0.63
CA VAL A 41 6.32 -22.71 0.14
C VAL A 41 5.00 -22.41 0.86
N VAL A 42 4.19 -23.44 1.19
CA VAL A 42 2.83 -23.25 1.73
C VAL A 42 2.77 -22.47 3.06
N PRO A 43 3.67 -22.66 4.04
CA PRO A 43 3.63 -21.90 5.29
C PRO A 43 3.75 -20.38 5.08
N ASP A 44 4.58 -19.96 4.12
CA ASP A 44 4.82 -18.54 3.80
C ASP A 44 3.63 -17.90 3.05
N VAL A 45 2.93 -18.66 2.21
CA VAL A 45 1.79 -18.13 1.41
C VAL A 45 0.50 -18.04 2.23
N THR A 46 0.38 -18.82 3.31
CA THR A 46 -0.89 -18.98 4.04
C THR A 46 -0.95 -18.26 5.37
N ASN A 47 0.12 -17.61 5.86
CA ASN A 47 0.07 -16.88 7.13
C ASN A 47 -0.89 -15.68 7.03
N PRO A 48 -2.11 -15.76 7.59
CA PRO A 48 -3.10 -14.71 7.41
C PRO A 48 -2.82 -13.52 8.34
N ALA A 49 -1.83 -13.63 9.24
CA ALA A 49 -1.55 -12.62 10.24
C ALA A 49 -1.08 -11.30 9.61
N VAL A 50 -0.24 -11.35 8.57
CA VAL A 50 0.29 -10.14 7.93
C VAL A 50 -0.83 -9.33 7.25
N PRO A 51 -1.66 -9.90 6.35
CA PRO A 51 -2.78 -9.16 5.76
C PRO A 51 -3.77 -8.63 6.79
N GLN A 52 -4.08 -9.42 7.84
CA GLN A 52 -5.04 -9.03 8.85
C GLN A 52 -4.54 -7.87 9.72
N ILE A 53 -3.27 -7.91 10.13
CA ILE A 53 -2.67 -6.85 10.95
C ILE A 53 -2.45 -5.60 10.10
N ALA A 54 -1.95 -5.74 8.87
CA ALA A 54 -1.82 -4.61 7.94
C ALA A 54 -3.17 -3.94 7.67
N GLY A 55 -4.24 -4.72 7.47
CA GLY A 55 -5.59 -4.19 7.29
C GLY A 55 -6.12 -3.44 8.52
N ARG A 56 -5.75 -3.85 9.74
CA ARG A 56 -6.10 -3.14 10.99
C ARG A 56 -5.31 -1.84 11.16
N VAL A 57 -4.00 -1.90 10.94
CA VAL A 57 -3.12 -0.72 10.95
C VAL A 57 -3.57 0.31 9.90
N ALA A 58 -3.97 -0.14 8.71
CA ALA A 58 -4.51 0.72 7.64
C ALA A 58 -5.80 1.45 8.05
N ARG A 59 -6.59 0.88 8.99
CA ARG A 59 -7.78 1.51 9.57
C ARG A 59 -7.48 2.42 10.77
N GLY A 60 -6.20 2.60 11.11
CA GLY A 60 -5.77 3.44 12.22
C GLY A 60 -5.74 2.73 13.58
N GLU A 61 -5.89 1.40 13.63
CA GLU A 61 -5.66 0.67 14.89
C GLU A 61 -4.18 0.78 15.30
N ARG A 62 -3.96 1.15 16.56
CA ARG A 62 -2.61 1.23 17.13
C ARG A 62 -2.14 -0.15 17.56
N TYR A 63 -0.89 -0.44 17.25
CA TYR A 63 -0.21 -1.68 17.63
C TYR A 63 1.08 -1.35 18.36
N GLU A 64 1.51 -2.29 19.21
CA GLU A 64 2.84 -2.24 19.82
C GLU A 64 3.91 -2.32 18.72
N VAL A 65 4.79 -1.32 18.67
CA VAL A 65 5.78 -1.16 17.60
C VAL A 65 6.75 -2.34 17.54
N ASP A 66 7.16 -2.86 18.70
CA ASP A 66 8.08 -4.01 18.75
C ASP A 66 7.44 -5.27 18.17
N ARG A 67 6.13 -5.44 18.35
CA ARG A 67 5.37 -6.51 17.70
C ARG A 67 5.34 -6.33 16.18
N LEU A 68 5.13 -5.11 15.69
CA LEU A 68 5.17 -4.82 14.25
C LEU A 68 6.56 -5.11 13.66
N ARG A 69 7.63 -4.68 14.34
CA ARG A 69 9.01 -4.95 13.94
C ARG A 69 9.30 -6.45 13.86
N TRP A 70 8.85 -7.21 14.86
CA TRP A 70 8.99 -8.67 14.86
C TRP A 70 8.27 -9.31 13.66
N ILE A 71 7.02 -8.92 13.39
CA ILE A 71 6.26 -9.42 12.22
C ILE A 71 7.01 -9.12 10.92
N VAL A 72 7.52 -7.90 10.76
CA VAL A 72 8.25 -7.53 9.56
C VAL A 72 9.54 -8.33 9.43
N ALA A 73 10.32 -8.46 10.51
CA ALA A 73 11.58 -9.20 10.51
C ALA A 73 11.38 -10.69 10.17
N ASP A 74 10.32 -11.30 10.66
CA ASP A 74 9.98 -12.71 10.45
C ASP A 74 9.55 -12.99 8.99
N ASN A 75 8.82 -12.06 8.36
CA ASN A 75 8.17 -12.31 7.06
C ASN A 75 8.90 -11.68 5.86
N LEU A 76 9.72 -10.64 6.07
CA LEU A 76 10.40 -9.94 4.97
C LEU A 76 11.37 -10.82 4.16
N PRO A 77 12.18 -11.71 4.77
CA PRO A 77 13.11 -12.55 4.01
C PRO A 77 12.40 -13.52 3.05
N SER A 78 11.30 -14.16 3.47
CA SER A 78 10.53 -15.03 2.57
C SER A 78 9.79 -14.24 1.50
N ALA A 79 9.16 -13.11 1.87
CA ALA A 79 8.48 -12.24 0.91
C ALA A 79 9.40 -11.76 -0.21
N ARG A 80 10.66 -11.41 0.12
CA ARG A 80 11.70 -11.06 -0.86
C ARG A 80 12.08 -12.22 -1.76
N ARG A 81 12.37 -13.39 -1.18
CA ARG A 81 12.79 -14.59 -1.93
C ARG A 81 11.71 -15.10 -2.88
N LEU A 82 10.45 -15.05 -2.46
CA LEU A 82 9.30 -15.51 -3.25
C LEU A 82 8.73 -14.43 -4.17
N CYS A 83 9.29 -13.21 -4.13
CA CYS A 83 8.78 -12.05 -4.86
C CYS A 83 7.28 -11.81 -4.64
N SER A 84 6.82 -12.00 -3.40
CA SER A 84 5.40 -11.87 -3.03
C SER A 84 5.03 -10.40 -2.93
N ALA A 85 4.68 -9.77 -4.06
CA ALA A 85 4.36 -8.34 -4.13
C ALA A 85 3.28 -7.92 -3.14
N LYS A 86 2.24 -8.75 -2.96
CA LYS A 86 1.19 -8.51 -1.96
C LYS A 86 1.75 -8.44 -0.54
N THR A 87 2.55 -9.44 -0.13
CA THR A 87 3.14 -9.49 1.21
C THR A 87 4.12 -8.33 1.40
N LEU A 88 4.95 -8.03 0.40
CA LEU A 88 5.88 -6.90 0.42
C LEU A 88 5.15 -5.55 0.59
N ARG A 89 4.00 -5.38 -0.08
CA ARG A 89 3.13 -4.20 0.09
C ARG A 89 2.57 -4.09 1.52
N GLU A 90 2.09 -5.19 2.08
CA GLU A 90 1.58 -5.22 3.46
C GLU A 90 2.70 -4.94 4.48
N LEU A 91 3.88 -5.51 4.28
CA LEU A 91 5.06 -5.25 5.11
C LEU A 91 5.54 -3.80 5.00
N LEU A 92 5.52 -3.21 3.80
CA LEU A 92 5.82 -1.79 3.62
C LEU A 92 4.85 -0.90 4.39
N LEU A 93 3.57 -1.30 4.50
CA LEU A 93 2.57 -0.56 5.26
C LEU A 93 2.90 -0.59 6.76
N LEU A 94 3.28 -1.76 7.27
CA LEU A 94 3.73 -1.90 8.65
C LEU A 94 5.00 -1.07 8.92
N GLN A 95 5.95 -1.06 8.00
CA GLN A 95 7.17 -0.23 8.11
C GLN A 95 6.85 1.26 8.17
N LEU A 96 5.92 1.74 7.36
CA LEU A 96 5.47 3.14 7.41
C LEU A 96 4.79 3.48 8.75
N ALA A 97 4.01 2.55 9.32
CA ALA A 97 3.40 2.73 10.63
C ALA A 97 4.44 2.75 11.77
N ILE A 98 5.45 1.89 11.70
CA ILE A 98 6.61 1.90 12.62
C ILE A 98 7.33 3.25 12.53
N ALA A 99 7.61 3.71 11.31
CA ALA A 99 8.36 4.95 11.08
C ALA A 99 7.57 6.20 11.52
N ASP A 100 6.24 6.20 11.38
CA ASP A 100 5.36 7.26 11.90
C ASP A 100 5.35 7.32 13.43
N ASP A 101 5.49 6.19 14.12
CA ASP A 101 5.65 6.16 15.58
C ASP A 101 7.01 6.73 16.01
N SER A 102 8.10 6.31 15.36
CA SER A 102 9.44 6.85 15.63
C SER A 102 9.54 8.36 15.40
N ALA A 103 8.86 8.87 14.36
CA ALA A 103 8.75 10.31 14.12
C ALA A 103 8.01 11.04 15.25
N ARG A 104 6.99 10.41 15.86
CA ARG A 104 6.23 10.98 17.00
C ARG A 104 7.01 10.95 18.31
N THR A 105 7.79 9.90 18.55
CA THR A 105 8.61 9.77 19.78
C THR A 105 9.90 10.60 19.73
N GLY A 106 10.28 11.12 18.56
CA GLY A 106 11.43 12.01 18.41
C GLY A 106 12.79 11.31 18.53
N ASN A 107 12.82 9.97 18.41
CA ASN A 107 14.06 9.21 18.47
C ASN A 107 14.80 9.27 17.13
N LEU A 108 15.67 10.27 16.96
CA LEU A 108 16.39 10.54 15.70
C LEU A 108 17.14 9.32 15.15
N LYS A 109 17.84 8.57 16.01
CA LYS A 109 18.57 7.37 15.56
C LYS A 109 17.64 6.29 15.02
N GLN A 110 16.46 6.14 15.62
CA GLN A 110 15.47 5.17 15.15
C GLN A 110 14.78 5.64 13.87
N ILE A 111 14.57 6.95 13.70
CA ILE A 111 14.02 7.52 12.47
C ILE A 111 14.88 7.19 11.26
N ASP A 112 16.20 7.26 11.38
CA ASP A 112 17.12 6.92 10.28
C ASP A 112 16.99 5.42 9.92
N VAL A 113 17.01 4.54 10.93
CA VAL A 113 16.85 3.08 10.75
C VAL A 113 15.52 2.75 10.08
N ASP A 114 14.42 3.35 10.54
CA ASP A 114 13.10 3.09 9.99
C ASP A 114 12.95 3.67 8.57
N THR A 115 13.62 4.78 8.27
CA THR A 115 13.67 5.38 6.93
C THR A 115 14.37 4.45 5.94
N ASP A 116 15.52 3.91 6.32
CA ASP A 116 16.25 2.93 5.49
C ASP A 116 15.45 1.64 5.31
N ALA A 117 14.71 1.22 6.34
CA ALA A 117 13.86 0.04 6.28
C ALA A 117 12.69 0.22 5.29
N VAL A 118 12.07 1.41 5.26
CA VAL A 118 11.05 1.79 4.26
C VAL A 118 11.67 1.80 2.86
N ALA A 119 12.83 2.46 2.66
CA ALA A 119 13.51 2.53 1.37
C ALA A 119 13.85 1.13 0.81
N SER A 120 14.43 0.28 1.65
CA SER A 120 14.82 -1.10 1.29
C SER A 120 13.61 -1.97 0.94
N THR A 121 12.51 -1.82 1.69
CA THR A 121 11.27 -2.59 1.42
C THR A 121 10.57 -2.10 0.16
N SER A 122 10.53 -0.78 -0.07
CA SER A 122 10.05 -0.20 -1.33
C SER A 122 10.84 -0.68 -2.54
N GLN A 123 12.17 -0.70 -2.46
CA GLN A 123 13.00 -1.19 -3.55
C GLN A 123 12.74 -2.67 -3.84
N ALA A 124 12.60 -3.51 -2.81
CA ALA A 124 12.26 -4.91 -2.97
C ALA A 124 10.87 -5.10 -3.62
N LEU A 125 9.88 -4.30 -3.19
CA LEU A 125 8.55 -4.32 -3.77
C LEU A 125 8.57 -3.93 -5.25
N LEU A 126 9.25 -2.83 -5.60
CA LEU A 126 9.34 -2.35 -6.98
C LEU A 126 10.16 -3.26 -7.89
N ALA A 127 11.14 -3.99 -7.35
CA ALA A 127 11.84 -5.04 -8.10
C ALA A 127 10.92 -6.19 -8.49
N CYS A 128 9.92 -6.50 -7.66
CA CYS A 128 8.92 -7.55 -7.91
C CYS A 128 7.70 -7.07 -8.69
N ALA A 129 7.28 -5.82 -8.47
CA ALA A 129 6.10 -5.21 -9.07
C ALA A 129 6.39 -3.73 -9.39
N PRO A 130 6.98 -3.44 -10.57
CA PRO A 130 7.38 -2.07 -10.94
C PRO A 130 6.22 -1.07 -11.07
N THR A 131 4.99 -1.57 -11.21
CA THR A 131 3.78 -0.78 -11.30
C THR A 131 3.04 -0.70 -9.96
N GLU A 132 3.69 -1.02 -8.85
CA GLU A 132 3.07 -0.96 -7.53
C GLU A 132 3.19 0.46 -6.95
N GLY A 133 2.08 1.20 -6.97
CA GLY A 133 2.05 2.60 -6.55
C GLY A 133 2.45 2.81 -5.09
N PHE A 134 2.21 1.84 -4.20
CA PHE A 134 2.65 1.95 -2.81
C PHE A 134 4.16 1.82 -2.65
N GLY A 135 4.81 1.02 -3.50
CA GLY A 135 6.27 0.94 -3.56
C GLY A 135 6.89 2.30 -3.90
N TRP A 136 6.36 2.95 -4.94
CA TRP A 136 6.77 4.31 -5.33
C TRP A 136 6.52 5.34 -4.23
N PHE A 137 5.38 5.25 -3.55
CA PHE A 137 5.08 6.11 -2.40
C PHE A 137 6.08 5.93 -1.25
N GLY A 138 6.42 4.69 -0.87
CA GLY A 138 7.41 4.44 0.17
C GLY A 138 8.81 4.96 -0.21
N SER A 139 9.20 4.83 -1.49
CA SER A 139 10.44 5.43 -1.99
C SER A 139 10.44 6.95 -1.85
N TYR A 140 9.34 7.61 -2.23
CA TYR A 140 9.16 9.05 -2.02
C TYR A 140 9.25 9.43 -0.53
N TRP A 141 8.54 8.68 0.33
CA TRP A 141 8.47 8.95 1.76
C TRP A 141 9.85 8.89 2.44
N ALA A 142 10.68 7.95 2.02
CA ALA A 142 12.04 7.81 2.53
C ALA A 142 12.97 8.89 1.97
N GLU A 143 12.96 9.09 0.66
CA GLU A 143 13.85 10.04 -0.02
C GLU A 143 13.60 11.49 0.46
N ILE A 144 12.33 11.91 0.62
CA ILE A 144 12.02 13.28 1.07
C ILE A 144 12.54 13.59 2.48
N ARG A 145 12.73 12.57 3.32
CA ARG A 145 13.29 12.75 4.67
C ARG A 145 14.80 12.86 4.69
N GLN A 146 15.48 12.26 3.72
CA GLN A 146 16.94 12.29 3.63
C GLN A 146 17.44 13.54 2.89
N VAL A 147 16.79 13.90 1.78
CA VAL A 147 17.30 14.97 0.87
C VAL A 147 16.32 16.13 0.66
N GLY A 148 15.10 16.04 1.20
CA GLY A 148 14.07 17.06 1.01
C GLY A 148 13.34 16.96 -0.33
N PHE A 149 12.54 17.99 -0.65
CA PHE A 149 11.78 18.03 -1.90
C PHE A 149 12.64 18.56 -3.06
N GLY A 150 12.62 17.86 -4.19
CA GLY A 150 13.37 18.17 -5.40
C GLY A 150 12.88 17.34 -6.60
N PRO A 151 13.56 17.40 -7.76
CA PRO A 151 13.11 16.74 -8.99
C PRO A 151 12.86 15.24 -8.83
N ARG A 152 13.77 14.53 -8.16
CA ARG A 152 13.66 13.09 -7.92
C ARG A 152 12.49 12.72 -7.00
N THR A 153 12.30 13.44 -5.89
CA THR A 153 11.17 13.17 -4.99
C THR A 153 9.83 13.54 -5.63
N ALA A 154 9.79 14.59 -6.47
CA ALA A 154 8.62 14.91 -7.27
C ALA A 154 8.26 13.77 -8.24
N GLU A 155 9.25 13.20 -8.93
CA GLU A 155 9.05 12.05 -9.82
C GLU A 155 8.55 10.80 -9.08
N LEU A 156 9.15 10.45 -7.94
CA LEU A 156 8.69 9.31 -7.13
C LEU A 156 7.23 9.47 -6.68
N LEU A 157 6.85 10.69 -6.28
CA LEU A 157 5.48 10.99 -5.90
C LEU A 157 4.53 10.90 -7.10
N ASP A 158 4.93 11.42 -8.27
CA ASP A 158 4.15 11.32 -9.51
C ASP A 158 3.92 9.87 -9.95
N LEU A 159 4.96 9.02 -9.89
CA LEU A 159 4.85 7.59 -10.15
C LEU A 159 3.88 6.90 -9.18
N SER A 160 3.88 7.29 -7.90
CA SER A 160 2.92 6.76 -6.95
C SER A 160 1.47 7.07 -7.35
N TYR A 161 1.21 8.27 -7.87
CA TYR A 161 -0.11 8.69 -8.36
C TYR A 161 -0.49 7.98 -9.64
N ARG A 162 0.44 7.83 -10.57
CA ARG A 162 0.24 7.17 -11.85
C ARG A 162 -0.16 5.70 -11.69
N PHE A 163 0.46 5.00 -10.73
CA PHE A 163 0.29 3.55 -10.57
C PHE A 163 -0.73 3.13 -9.50
N ALA A 164 -1.06 4.02 -8.56
CA ALA A 164 -2.15 3.81 -7.60
C ALA A 164 -3.06 5.06 -7.54
N PRO A 165 -3.76 5.37 -8.64
CA PRO A 165 -4.79 6.41 -8.61
C PRO A 165 -5.98 5.90 -7.80
N HIS A 166 -6.60 6.76 -6.99
CA HIS A 166 -7.85 6.46 -6.27
C HIS A 166 -7.80 5.32 -5.24
N GLU A 167 -6.62 4.93 -4.77
CA GLU A 167 -6.51 3.99 -3.64
C GLU A 167 -6.82 4.70 -2.32
N ALA A 168 -8.09 4.69 -1.88
CA ALA A 168 -8.60 5.49 -0.76
C ALA A 168 -7.70 5.57 0.49
N TRP A 169 -7.18 4.43 0.95
CA TRP A 169 -6.30 4.39 2.13
C TRP A 169 -4.94 5.06 1.87
N LEU A 170 -4.38 4.91 0.67
CA LEU A 170 -3.14 5.56 0.25
C LEU A 170 -3.36 7.06 0.07
N GLN A 171 -4.52 7.47 -0.46
CA GLN A 171 -4.87 8.90 -0.59
C GLN A 171 -4.81 9.62 0.75
N LEU A 172 -5.33 9.00 1.83
CA LEU A 172 -5.30 9.61 3.18
C LEU A 172 -3.88 9.88 3.70
N ILE A 173 -2.90 9.06 3.31
CA ILE A 173 -1.51 9.19 3.75
C ILE A 173 -0.69 10.06 2.79
N ARG A 174 -0.95 9.94 1.48
CA ARG A 174 -0.23 10.61 0.40
C ARG A 174 -0.66 12.06 0.21
N ALA A 175 -1.96 12.35 0.26
CA ALA A 175 -2.49 13.69 0.01
C ALA A 175 -1.90 14.76 0.94
N PRO A 176 -1.74 14.56 2.27
CA PRO A 176 -1.09 15.55 3.12
C PRO A 176 0.32 15.92 2.66
N LEU A 177 1.08 14.95 2.14
CA LEU A 177 2.45 15.17 1.67
C LEU A 177 2.47 15.93 0.34
N ALA A 178 1.62 15.52 -0.60
CA ALA A 178 1.46 16.20 -1.88
C ALA A 178 0.99 17.66 -1.71
N LEU A 179 0.07 17.91 -0.77
CA LEU A 179 -0.45 19.25 -0.48
C LEU A 179 0.60 20.19 0.16
N ARG A 180 1.58 19.66 0.91
CA ARG A 180 2.68 20.48 1.46
C ARG A 180 3.62 21.00 0.37
N VAL A 181 3.80 20.24 -0.70
CA VAL A 181 4.68 20.58 -1.83
C VAL A 181 3.93 21.14 -3.03
N PHE A 182 2.63 21.43 -2.87
CA PHE A 182 1.71 21.77 -3.95
C PHE A 182 2.20 22.90 -4.86
N HIS A 183 2.82 23.95 -4.31
CA HIS A 183 3.33 25.06 -5.13
C HIS A 183 4.49 24.64 -6.04
N ALA A 184 5.34 23.71 -5.59
CA ALA A 184 6.51 23.24 -6.33
C ALA A 184 6.20 22.00 -7.19
N ALA A 185 5.00 21.43 -7.06
CA ALA A 185 4.54 20.26 -7.80
C ALA A 185 4.23 20.60 -9.27
N SER A 186 4.34 19.58 -10.13
CA SER A 186 3.90 19.68 -11.53
C SER A 186 2.39 19.96 -11.62
N PRO A 187 1.88 20.51 -12.74
CA PRO A 187 0.44 20.67 -12.95
C PRO A 187 -0.35 19.37 -12.71
N ALA A 188 0.12 18.25 -13.26
CA ALA A 188 -0.53 16.95 -13.07
C ALA A 188 -0.56 16.51 -11.60
N LEU A 189 0.54 16.67 -10.87
CA LEU A 189 0.61 16.31 -9.46
C LEU A 189 -0.30 17.20 -8.58
N ARG A 190 -0.44 18.48 -8.93
CA ARG A 190 -1.41 19.38 -8.28
C ARG A 190 -2.85 18.91 -8.52
N ASP A 191 -3.17 18.52 -9.75
CA ASP A 191 -4.49 18.01 -10.10
C ASP A 191 -4.80 16.71 -9.35
N TYR A 192 -3.83 15.79 -9.26
CA TYR A 192 -3.97 14.56 -8.49
C TYR A 192 -4.17 14.82 -6.99
N ALA A 193 -3.40 15.72 -6.38
CA ALA A 193 -3.55 16.08 -4.97
C ALA A 193 -4.92 16.72 -4.69
N ALA A 194 -5.41 17.56 -5.60
CA ALA A 194 -6.75 18.14 -5.51
C ALA A 194 -7.85 17.09 -5.70
N GLN A 195 -7.62 16.10 -6.57
CA GLN A 195 -8.54 14.99 -6.78
C GLN A 195 -8.62 14.07 -5.54
N ASP A 196 -7.50 13.74 -4.89
CA ASP A 196 -7.52 12.96 -3.64
C ASP A 196 -8.40 13.64 -2.58
N PHE A 197 -8.29 14.96 -2.43
CA PHE A 197 -9.17 15.72 -1.54
C PHE A 197 -10.63 15.65 -1.97
N ALA A 198 -10.90 15.80 -3.28
CA ALA A 198 -12.26 15.74 -3.81
C ALA A 198 -12.90 14.37 -3.55
N ASP A 199 -12.16 13.27 -3.74
CA ASP A 199 -12.62 11.90 -3.47
C ASP A 199 -12.98 11.73 -1.99
N ILE A 200 -12.13 12.21 -1.08
CA ILE A 200 -12.36 12.15 0.37
C ILE A 200 -13.56 13.01 0.78
N PHE A 201 -13.71 14.19 0.18
CA PHE A 201 -14.86 15.06 0.40
C PHE A 201 -16.17 14.41 -0.09
N GLN A 202 -16.18 13.84 -1.30
CA GLN A 202 -17.33 13.17 -1.90
C GLN A 202 -17.74 11.91 -1.13
N ALA A 203 -16.78 11.22 -0.53
CA ALA A 203 -17.03 10.11 0.40
C ALA A 203 -17.59 10.57 1.76
N ARG A 204 -17.86 11.88 1.94
CA ARG A 204 -18.36 12.50 3.19
C ARG A 204 -17.45 12.27 4.39
N LEU A 205 -16.16 12.06 4.16
CA LEU A 205 -15.14 11.96 5.20
C LEU A 205 -14.68 13.38 5.62
N PHE A 206 -15.64 14.23 6.01
CA PHE A 206 -15.39 15.66 6.27
C PHE A 206 -14.31 15.94 7.33
N PRO A 207 -14.16 15.17 8.44
CA PRO A 207 -13.04 15.36 9.36
C PRO A 207 -11.66 15.15 8.70
N SER A 208 -11.56 14.17 7.80
CA SER A 208 -10.35 13.88 7.04
C SER A 208 -10.08 14.97 6.00
N ALA A 209 -11.12 15.37 5.25
CA ALA A 209 -11.02 16.48 4.30
C ALA A 209 -10.58 17.79 4.99
N ALA A 210 -11.13 18.10 6.17
CA ALA A 210 -10.73 19.27 6.94
C ALA A 210 -9.27 19.20 7.40
N THR A 211 -8.77 18.00 7.73
CA THR A 211 -7.36 17.77 8.07
C THR A 211 -6.45 17.99 6.85
N LEU A 212 -6.87 17.54 5.66
CA LEU A 212 -6.14 17.83 4.41
C LEU A 212 -6.13 19.34 4.10
N TYR A 213 -7.27 19.99 4.23
CA TYR A 213 -7.39 21.45 4.05
C TYR A 213 -6.50 22.21 5.03
N GLN A 214 -6.41 21.76 6.28
CA GLN A 214 -5.52 22.33 7.29
C GLN A 214 -4.04 22.20 6.87
N ALA A 215 -3.64 21.03 6.38
CA ALA A 215 -2.27 20.77 5.93
C ALA A 215 -1.89 21.53 4.65
N ALA A 216 -2.87 21.92 3.83
CA ALA A 216 -2.66 22.60 2.57
C ALA A 216 -2.23 24.08 2.76
N GLY A 217 -1.31 24.54 1.91
CA GLY A 217 -0.98 25.97 1.79
C GLY A 217 -2.08 26.77 1.06
N THR A 218 -1.98 28.11 1.06
CA THR A 218 -3.04 28.99 0.52
C THR A 218 -3.43 28.67 -0.93
N ALA A 219 -2.46 28.48 -1.83
CA ALA A 219 -2.74 28.16 -3.23
C ALA A 219 -3.47 26.81 -3.39
N ALA A 220 -3.04 25.80 -2.62
CA ALA A 220 -3.69 24.51 -2.59
C ALA A 220 -5.12 24.62 -2.06
N ARG A 221 -5.33 25.32 -0.95
CA ARG A 221 -6.66 25.53 -0.33
C ARG A 221 -7.68 26.09 -1.31
N ILE A 222 -7.30 27.03 -2.17
CA ILE A 222 -8.21 27.56 -3.21
C ILE A 222 -8.59 26.45 -4.20
N ALA A 223 -7.59 25.76 -4.76
CA ALA A 223 -7.82 24.66 -5.70
C ALA A 223 -8.66 23.53 -5.09
N LEU A 224 -8.50 23.23 -3.80
CA LEU A 224 -9.31 22.26 -3.08
C LEU A 224 -10.78 22.70 -3.01
N LEU A 225 -11.05 23.96 -2.65
CA LEU A 225 -12.40 24.48 -2.50
C LEU A 225 -13.12 24.66 -3.85
N ASP A 226 -12.38 24.86 -4.94
CA ASP A 226 -12.95 24.85 -6.29
C ASP A 226 -13.56 23.47 -6.64
N ARG A 227 -13.01 22.37 -6.10
CA ARG A 227 -13.53 21.00 -6.33
C ARG A 227 -14.85 20.71 -5.59
N THR A 228 -15.25 21.55 -4.64
CA THR A 228 -16.45 21.33 -3.82
C THR A 228 -17.64 22.22 -4.22
N CYS A 229 -17.44 23.13 -5.17
CA CYS A 229 -18.46 24.12 -5.56
C CYS A 229 -19.77 23.52 -6.09
N THR A 230 -19.72 22.34 -6.69
CA THR A 230 -20.91 21.63 -7.21
C THR A 230 -21.57 20.72 -6.19
N ALA A 231 -21.01 20.57 -4.98
CA ALA A 231 -21.58 19.73 -3.94
C ALA A 231 -22.88 20.33 -3.36
N PRO A 232 -23.74 19.52 -2.71
CA PRO A 232 -24.87 20.03 -1.96
C PRO A 232 -24.45 21.06 -0.90
N GLU A 233 -25.29 22.06 -0.66
CA GLU A 233 -25.05 23.10 0.35
C GLU A 233 -24.81 22.49 1.75
N ALA A 234 -25.66 21.52 2.15
CA ALA A 234 -25.51 20.80 3.40
C ALA A 234 -24.12 20.12 3.56
N ASP A 235 -23.55 19.55 2.49
CA ASP A 235 -22.23 18.93 2.53
C ASP A 235 -21.12 19.99 2.68
N ARG A 236 -21.28 21.16 2.05
CA ARG A 236 -20.36 22.30 2.22
C ARG A 236 -20.43 22.89 3.62
N ASP A 237 -21.62 22.99 4.22
CA ASP A 237 -21.82 23.51 5.57
C ASP A 237 -21.19 22.59 6.61
N LEU A 238 -21.43 21.28 6.51
CA LEU A 238 -20.81 20.27 7.38
C LEU A 238 -19.27 20.32 7.28
N PHE A 239 -18.73 20.39 6.07
CA PHE A 239 -17.29 20.56 5.89
C PHE A 239 -16.77 21.86 6.52
N SER A 240 -17.50 22.97 6.37
CA SER A 240 -17.12 24.26 6.94
C SER A 240 -17.07 24.21 8.47
N HIS A 241 -18.00 23.48 9.08
CA HIS A 241 -18.00 23.21 10.52
C HIS A 241 -16.72 22.49 10.96
N PHE A 242 -16.34 21.38 10.29
CA PHE A 242 -15.09 20.67 10.61
C PHE A 242 -13.83 21.51 10.35
N VAL A 243 -13.82 22.38 9.35
CA VAL A 243 -12.72 23.32 9.13
C VAL A 243 -12.64 24.35 10.26
N ALA A 244 -13.79 24.82 10.77
CA ALA A 244 -13.85 25.73 11.92
C ALA A 244 -13.34 25.08 13.21
N GLU A 245 -13.67 23.81 13.47
CA GLU A 245 -13.12 23.04 14.60
C GLU A 245 -11.59 22.92 14.55
N LYS A 246 -10.99 22.95 13.35
CA LYS A 246 -9.53 22.97 13.13
C LYS A 246 -8.92 24.36 13.30
N GLY A 247 -9.71 25.35 13.73
CA GLY A 247 -9.28 26.74 13.96
C GLY A 247 -9.10 27.56 12.69
N LEU A 248 -9.67 27.11 11.56
CA LEU A 248 -9.57 27.78 10.27
C LEU A 248 -10.91 28.38 9.85
N ARG A 249 -10.88 29.34 8.91
CA ARG A 249 -12.09 29.89 8.28
C ARG A 249 -11.98 29.75 6.78
N ILE A 250 -13.04 29.28 6.15
CA ILE A 250 -13.12 29.21 4.70
C ILE A 250 -13.47 30.60 4.17
N ARG A 251 -12.69 31.07 3.19
CA ARG A 251 -12.99 32.27 2.40
C ARG A 251 -12.95 31.89 0.94
N HIS A 252 -14.12 31.58 0.38
CA HIS A 252 -14.24 31.14 -1.00
C HIS A 252 -15.65 31.37 -1.52
N ARG A 253 -15.78 31.66 -2.82
CA ARG A 253 -17.08 31.99 -3.45
C ARG A 253 -18.17 30.93 -3.25
N CYS A 254 -17.78 29.67 -3.03
CA CYS A 254 -18.70 28.55 -2.87
C CYS A 254 -19.12 28.30 -1.41
N TYR A 255 -18.59 29.11 -0.49
CA TYR A 255 -18.84 29.03 0.95
C TYR A 255 -19.24 30.42 1.43
N PRO A 256 -20.54 30.79 1.29
CA PRO A 256 -21.01 32.07 1.78
C PRO A 256 -20.77 32.15 3.28
N ALA A 257 -20.24 33.28 3.76
CA ALA A 257 -20.10 33.50 5.18
C ALA A 257 -21.49 33.65 5.79
N ASP A 258 -21.79 32.92 6.87
CA ASP A 258 -22.98 33.14 7.69
C ASP A 258 -23.02 34.62 8.10
N GLY A 259 -23.86 35.39 7.41
CA GLY A 259 -23.84 36.85 7.52
C GLY A 259 -24.98 37.58 6.83
N ASP A 260 -25.95 36.89 6.24
CA ASP A 260 -27.27 37.44 5.91
C ASP A 260 -28.26 36.30 5.66
N GLY A 261 -29.13 36.01 6.64
CA GLY A 261 -30.38 35.29 6.34
C GLY A 261 -30.68 33.98 7.04
N PHE A 262 -30.26 33.75 8.29
CA PHE A 262 -31.01 32.82 9.15
C PHE A 262 -32.27 33.55 9.70
N ARG A 263 -33.28 33.76 8.84
CA ARG A 263 -34.65 34.05 9.32
C ARG A 263 -35.27 32.72 9.72
N VAL A 264 -35.24 32.43 11.02
CA VAL A 264 -36.15 31.45 11.62
C VAL A 264 -37.55 32.06 11.57
N SER A 265 -38.36 31.63 10.62
CA SER A 265 -39.81 31.86 10.68
C SER A 265 -40.37 31.03 11.83
N ARG A 266 -40.97 31.72 12.81
CA ARG A 266 -41.89 31.11 13.78
C ARG A 266 -43.19 30.71 13.10
#